data_AF-E3QK83-F1
#
_entry.id   AF-E3QK83-F1
#
_cell.length_a   1.000
_cell.length_b   1.000
_cell.length_c   1.000
_cell.angle_alpha   90.00
_cell.angle_beta   90.00
_cell.angle_gamma   90.00
#
_symmetry.space_group_name_H-M   'P 1'
#
loop_
_entity.id
_entity.type
_entity.pdbx_description
1 polymer ?
#
loop_
_entity_poly.entity_id
_entity_poly.type
_entity_poly.pdbx_seq_one_letter_code
_entity_poly.pdbx_strand_id
1 'polypeptide(L)'
;MADVVLSNAVVSVQEDWLCDNSEFFRVCLRGGWKETITKAVHLEHVDAQTFLLLVEAMEVVLNSPDIKIRHHFEKASDRVISFLPDSQPITAFSRLVRLADFLLMTNLYFFLRRV
;
A
#
# COMPACT_ATOMS: atom_id res chain seq x y z
N MET A 1 -0.24 12.11 11.84
CA MET A 1 0.55 10.90 11.55
C MET A 1 -0.09 9.76 12.31
N ALA A 2 -0.25 8.61 11.66
CA ALA A 2 -0.73 7.37 12.25
C ALA A 2 0.42 6.36 12.25
N ASP A 3 0.57 5.63 13.34
CA ASP A 3 1.62 4.62 13.48
C ASP A 3 1.09 3.27 13.01
N VAL A 4 1.85 2.62 12.14
CA VAL A 4 1.56 1.27 11.65
C VAL A 4 2.61 0.34 12.23
N VAL A 5 2.18 -0.54 13.13
CA VAL A 5 3.03 -1.52 13.80
C VAL A 5 3.11 -2.74 12.89
N LEU A 6 4.32 -3.03 12.41
CA LEU A 6 4.64 -4.12 11.49
C LEU A 6 5.40 -5.22 12.25
N SER A 7 5.57 -6.38 11.61
CA SER A 7 6.27 -7.53 12.20
C SER A 7 7.68 -7.22 12.74
N ASN A 8 8.37 -6.25 12.14
CA ASN A 8 9.77 -5.93 12.41
C ASN A 8 10.06 -4.42 12.52
N ALA A 9 9.05 -3.56 12.47
CA ALA A 9 9.22 -2.10 12.53
C ALA A 9 7.93 -1.39 12.95
N VAL A 10 8.05 -0.10 13.25
CA VAL A 10 6.90 0.81 13.33
C VAL A 10 7.14 1.91 12.29
N VAL A 11 6.17 2.11 11.40
CA VAL A 11 6.23 3.13 10.34
C VAL A 11 5.16 4.17 10.59
N SER A 12 5.54 5.45 10.56
CA SER A 12 4.59 6.55 10.72
C SER A 12 4.22 7.12 9.35
N VAL A 13 2.93 7.10 9.01
CA VAL A 13 2.40 7.60 7.73
C VAL A 13 1.36 8.68 7.98
N GLN A 14 1.13 9.58 7.02
CA GLN A 14 0.07 10.56 7.14
C GLN A 14 -1.30 9.86 7.22
N GLU A 15 -2.08 10.17 8.26
CA GLU A 15 -3.39 9.56 8.52
C GLU A 15 -4.34 9.79 7.34
N ASP A 16 -4.38 11.03 6.83
CA ASP A 16 -5.24 11.40 5.71
C ASP A 16 -4.91 10.61 4.46
N TRP A 17 -3.62 10.47 4.15
CA TRP A 17 -3.16 9.66 3.04
C TRP A 17 -3.62 8.19 3.17
N LEU A 18 -3.49 7.59 4.35
CA LEU A 18 -3.95 6.21 4.55
C LEU A 18 -5.46 6.09 4.36
N CYS A 19 -6.23 7.00 4.96
CA CYS A 19 -7.69 6.95 4.90
C CYS A 19 -8.26 7.26 3.50
N ASP A 20 -7.58 8.08 2.72
CA ASP A 20 -8.02 8.44 1.37
C ASP A 20 -7.73 7.31 0.36
N ASN A 21 -6.73 6.47 0.64
CA ASN A 21 -6.25 5.42 -0.26
C ASN A 21 -6.61 3.99 0.18
N SER A 22 -7.13 3.80 1.39
CA SER A 22 -7.48 2.50 1.96
C SER A 22 -8.75 2.58 2.79
N GLU A 23 -9.77 1.81 2.39
CA GLU A 23 -11.00 1.68 3.18
C GLU A 23 -10.72 1.07 4.56
N PHE A 24 -9.81 0.10 4.61
CA PHE A 24 -9.38 -0.54 5.85
C PHE A 24 -8.89 0.51 6.87
N PHE A 25 -7.91 1.33 6.47
CA PHE A 25 -7.39 2.37 7.36
C PHE A 25 -8.43 3.44 7.67
N ARG A 26 -9.32 3.78 6.73
CA ARG A 26 -10.43 4.70 6.99
C ARG A 26 -11.34 4.16 8.10
N VAL A 27 -11.70 2.88 8.05
CA VAL A 27 -12.50 2.23 9.08
C VAL A 27 -11.76 2.15 10.41
N CYS A 28 -10.49 1.74 10.40
CA CYS A 28 -9.67 1.62 11.62
C CYS A 28 -9.43 2.97 12.32
N LEU A 29 -9.15 4.03 11.57
CA LEU A 29 -8.70 5.31 12.12
C LEU A 29 -9.84 6.32 12.31
N ARG A 30 -10.82 6.33 11.39
CA ARG A 30 -11.92 7.31 11.37
C ARG A 30 -13.31 6.67 11.61
N GLY A 31 -13.48 5.39 11.30
CA GLY A 31 -14.77 4.69 11.28
C GLY A 31 -15.33 4.24 12.63
N GLY A 32 -14.70 4.58 13.76
CA GLY A 32 -15.28 4.37 15.08
C GLY A 32 -14.79 3.13 15.84
N TRP A 33 -13.73 2.45 15.40
CA TRP A 33 -12.91 1.62 16.29
C TRP A 33 -12.06 2.52 17.22
N LYS A 34 -12.72 3.45 17.92
CA LYS A 34 -12.20 4.09 19.12
C LYS A 34 -12.39 3.04 20.22
N GLU A 35 -11.35 2.49 20.81
CA GLU A 35 -10.84 2.97 22.10
C GLU A 35 -9.54 2.23 22.48
N THR A 36 -8.56 2.16 21.60
CA THR A 36 -7.18 1.96 22.06
C THR A 36 -6.52 3.32 22.17
N ILE A 37 -6.04 3.64 23.36
CA ILE A 37 -5.32 4.88 23.73
C ILE A 37 -4.19 5.19 22.71
N THR A 38 -3.71 4.17 22.01
CA THR A 38 -2.77 4.24 20.89
C THR A 38 -3.50 4.25 19.55
N LYS A 39 -3.34 5.34 18.78
CA LYS A 39 -3.71 5.45 17.35
C LYS A 39 -2.78 4.61 16.46
N ALA A 40 -2.55 3.36 16.84
CA ALA A 40 -1.64 2.45 16.18
C ALA A 40 -2.45 1.35 15.48
N VAL A 41 -2.15 1.08 14.21
CA VAL A 41 -2.74 -0.04 13.46
C VAL A 41 -1.72 -1.16 13.41
N HIS A 42 -2.11 -2.35 13.89
CA HIS A 42 -1.23 -3.50 14.00
C HIS A 42 -1.39 -4.42 12.80
N LEU A 43 -0.31 -4.58 12.03
CA LEU A 43 -0.18 -5.47 10.88
C LEU A 43 1.02 -6.41 11.10
N GLU A 44 0.98 -7.21 12.16
CA GLU A 44 2.10 -8.05 12.63
C GLU A 44 2.52 -9.15 11.64
N HIS A 45 1.74 -9.40 10.61
CA HIS A 45 2.05 -10.35 9.53
C HIS A 45 2.73 -9.69 8.33
N VAL A 46 2.85 -8.36 8.32
CA VAL A 46 3.45 -7.58 7.25
C VAL A 46 4.83 -7.11 7.71
N ASP A 47 5.85 -7.29 6.88
CA ASP A 47 7.17 -6.71 7.12
C ASP A 47 7.28 -5.29 6.57
N ALA A 48 8.21 -4.52 7.12
CA ALA A 48 8.47 -3.13 6.74
C ALA A 48 8.70 -2.95 5.25
N GLN A 49 9.44 -3.86 4.60
CA GLN A 49 9.77 -3.73 3.19
C GLN A 49 8.52 -3.89 2.32
N THR A 50 7.69 -4.90 2.60
CA THR A 50 6.43 -5.10 1.88
C THR A 50 5.48 -3.91 2.06
N PHE A 51 5.41 -3.33 3.27
CA PHE A 51 4.57 -2.15 3.52
C PHE A 51 5.09 -0.89 2.81
N LEU A 52 6.40 -0.65 2.81
CA LEU A 52 6.97 0.50 2.11
C LEU A 52 6.80 0.39 0.60
N LEU A 53 6.97 -0.81 0.03
CA LEU A 53 6.70 -1.07 -1.38
C LEU A 53 5.24 -0.78 -1.76
N LEU A 54 4.29 -1.06 -0.87
CA LEU A 54 2.88 -0.70 -1.05
C LEU A 54 2.67 0.81 -1.13
N VAL A 55 3.31 1.56 -0.23
CA VAL A 55 3.24 3.02 -0.23
C VAL A 55 3.85 3.58 -1.51
N GLU A 56 5.04 3.12 -1.89
CA GLU A 56 5.72 3.57 -3.11
C GLU A 56 4.92 3.23 -4.39
N ALA A 57 4.33 2.04 -4.45
CA ALA A 57 3.49 1.65 -5.57
C ALA A 57 2.22 2.52 -5.66
N MET A 58 1.59 2.84 -4.52
CA MET A 58 0.43 3.73 -4.50
C MET A 58 0.80 5.15 -4.96
N GLU A 59 1.96 5.66 -4.55
CA GLU A 59 2.47 6.95 -4.99
C GLU A 59 2.68 7.00 -6.52
N VAL A 60 3.17 5.91 -7.14
CA VAL A 60 3.27 5.85 -8.60
C VAL A 60 1.89 5.96 -9.27
N VAL A 61 0.88 5.28 -8.71
CA VAL A 61 -0.49 5.33 -9.23
C VAL A 61 -1.07 6.74 -9.10
N LEU A 62 -0.92 7.37 -7.94
CA LEU A 62 -1.43 8.73 -7.66
C LEU A 62 -0.77 9.78 -8.56
N ASN A 63 0.52 9.64 -8.84
CA ASN A 63 1.28 10.54 -9.70
C ASN A 63 1.10 10.23 -11.21
N SER A 64 0.17 9.34 -11.56
CA SER A 64 -0.13 8.92 -12.94
C SER A 64 -1.61 9.16 -13.27
N PRO A 65 -2.07 10.42 -13.42
CA PRO A 65 -3.50 10.75 -13.62
C PRO A 65 -4.11 10.08 -14.86
N ASP A 66 -3.29 9.84 -15.90
CA ASP A 66 -3.70 9.21 -17.16
C ASP A 66 -3.36 7.71 -17.24
N ILE A 67 -3.33 6.99 -16.11
CA ILE A 67 -2.98 5.56 -16.05
C ILE A 67 -3.87 4.64 -16.91
N LYS A 68 -5.00 5.16 -17.40
CA LYS A 68 -5.87 4.45 -18.36
C LYS A 68 -5.27 4.42 -19.77
N ILE A 69 -4.39 5.36 -20.10
CA ILE A 69 -3.67 5.40 -21.38
C ILE A 69 -2.54 4.38 -21.34
N ARG A 70 -2.49 3.49 -22.35
CA ARG A 70 -1.55 2.36 -22.41
C ARG A 70 -0.10 2.74 -22.11
N HIS A 71 0.42 3.78 -22.75
CA HIS A 71 1.81 4.21 -22.55
C HIS A 71 2.10 4.67 -21.11
N HIS A 72 1.15 5.36 -20.48
CA HIS A 72 1.28 5.79 -19.08
C HIS A 72 1.16 4.61 -18.11
N PHE A 73 0.30 3.64 -18.43
CA PHE A 73 0.20 2.39 -17.70
C PHE A 73 1.53 1.63 -17.74
N GLU A 74 2.09 1.38 -18.93
CA GLU A 74 3.37 0.68 -19.10
C GLU A 74 4.49 1.37 -18.30
N LYS A 75 4.60 2.69 -18.39
CA LYS A 75 5.57 3.46 -17.61
C LYS A 75 5.38 3.35 -16.09
N ALA A 76 4.14 3.34 -15.62
CA ALA A 76 3.82 3.16 -14.20
C ALA A 76 4.17 1.72 -13.75
N SER A 77 3.83 0.72 -14.54
CA SER A 77 4.17 -0.68 -14.31
C SER A 77 5.67 -0.89 -14.21
N ASP A 78 6.43 -0.40 -15.18
CA ASP A 78 7.90 -0.50 -15.18
C ASP A 78 8.51 0.12 -13.91
N ARG A 79 7.95 1.25 -13.46
CA ARG A 79 8.42 1.92 -12.25
C ARG A 79 8.11 1.11 -10.99
N VAL A 80 6.93 0.51 -10.87
CA VAL A 80 6.61 -0.37 -9.74
C VAL A 80 7.47 -1.63 -9.77
N ILE A 81 7.68 -2.23 -10.94
CA ILE A 81 8.57 -3.37 -11.12
C ILE A 81 10.00 -3.04 -10.68
N SER A 82 10.47 -1.81 -10.95
CA SER A 82 11.82 -1.37 -10.54
C SER A 82 12.03 -1.25 -9.03
N PHE A 83 10.95 -1.21 -8.23
CA PHE A 83 11.03 -1.22 -6.77
C PHE A 83 11.02 -2.63 -6.17
N LEU A 84 10.72 -3.65 -6.98
CA LEU A 84 10.72 -5.03 -6.49
C LEU A 84 12.15 -5.46 -6.14
N PRO A 85 12.35 -6.21 -5.05
CA PRO A 85 13.66 -6.72 -4.72
C PRO A 85 14.15 -7.70 -5.80
N ASP A 86 15.43 -7.58 -6.16
CA ASP A 86 16.10 -8.51 -7.09
C ASP A 86 16.03 -9.95 -6.59
N SER A 87 16.05 -10.12 -5.27
CA SER A 87 15.79 -11.39 -4.62
C SER A 87 14.29 -11.66 -4.56
N GLN A 88 13.83 -12.64 -5.35
CA GLN A 88 12.43 -13.13 -5.36
C GLN A 88 11.37 -12.08 -5.77
N PRO A 89 11.50 -11.42 -6.92
CA PRO A 89 10.60 -10.35 -7.35
C PRO A 89 9.14 -10.83 -7.48
N ILE A 90 8.91 -12.05 -7.97
CA ILE A 90 7.57 -12.63 -8.13
C ILE A 90 6.89 -12.83 -6.77
N THR A 91 7.63 -13.30 -5.77
CA THR A 91 7.11 -13.51 -4.41
C THR A 91 6.75 -12.18 -3.76
N ALA A 92 7.64 -11.19 -3.88
CA ALA A 92 7.40 -9.84 -3.36
C ALA A 92 6.18 -9.20 -4.02
N PHE A 93 6.08 -9.30 -5.36
CA PHE A 93 4.94 -8.81 -6.11
C PHE A 93 3.63 -9.51 -5.70
N SER A 94 3.64 -10.83 -5.51
CA SER A 94 2.45 -11.55 -5.05
C SER A 94 2.01 -11.12 -3.64
N ARG A 95 2.96 -10.88 -2.73
CA ARG A 95 2.67 -10.33 -1.39
C ARG A 95 2.09 -8.93 -1.47
N LEU A 96 2.66 -8.07 -2.32
CA LEU A 96 2.18 -6.72 -2.57
C LEU A 96 0.73 -6.71 -3.06
N VAL A 97 0.40 -7.52 -4.06
CA VAL A 97 -0.97 -7.65 -4.60
C VAL A 97 -1.96 -8.08 -3.51
N ARG A 98 -1.60 -9.09 -2.71
CA ARG A 98 -2.45 -9.58 -1.61
C ARG A 98 -2.62 -8.54 -0.51
N LEU A 99 -1.56 -7.79 -0.21
CA LEU A 99 -1.62 -6.73 0.80
C LEU A 99 -2.51 -5.57 0.35
N ALA A 100 -2.43 -5.16 -0.92
CA ALA A 100 -3.32 -4.15 -1.49
C ALA A 100 -4.79 -4.57 -1.43
N ASP A 101 -5.09 -5.85 -1.66
CA ASP A 101 -6.43 -6.42 -1.52
C ASP A 101 -6.88 -6.42 -0.05
N PHE A 102 -6.05 -6.93 0.86
CA PHE A 102 -6.33 -6.99 2.30
C PHE A 102 -6.62 -5.60 2.89
N LEU A 103 -5.82 -4.60 2.52
CA LEU A 103 -5.97 -3.22 2.98
C LEU A 103 -7.07 -2.46 2.20
N LEU A 104 -7.83 -3.13 1.34
CA LEU A 104 -8.91 -2.53 0.56
C LEU A 104 -8.44 -1.29 -0.22
N MET A 105 -7.22 -1.35 -0.77
CA MET A 105 -6.66 -0.30 -1.63
C MET A 105 -7.07 -0.56 -3.07
N THR A 106 -8.36 -0.38 -3.36
CA THR A 106 -9.01 -0.83 -4.61
C THR A 106 -8.29 -0.34 -5.88
N ASN A 107 -7.88 0.94 -5.92
CA ASN A 107 -7.17 1.50 -7.07
C ASN A 107 -5.81 0.81 -7.31
N LEU A 108 -5.05 0.61 -6.24
CA LEU A 108 -3.76 -0.06 -6.31
C LEU A 108 -3.91 -1.53 -6.69
N TYR A 109 -4.86 -2.25 -6.07
CA TYR A 109 -5.13 -3.65 -6.37
C TYR A 109 -5.47 -3.86 -7.86
N PHE A 110 -6.37 -3.04 -8.41
CA PHE A 110 -6.72 -3.15 -9.83
C PHE A 110 -5.59 -2.78 -10.77
N PHE A 111 -4.76 -1.80 -10.40
CA PHE A 111 -3.54 -1.48 -11.12
C PHE A 111 -2.60 -2.69 -11.14
N LEU A 112 -2.24 -3.22 -9.97
CA LEU A 112 -1.28 -4.32 -9.83
C LEU A 112 -1.74 -5.61 -10.52
N ARG A 113 -3.05 -5.90 -10.57
CA ARG A 113 -3.56 -7.07 -11.30
C ARG A 113 -3.36 -7.02 -12.82
N ARG A 114 -2.98 -5.86 -13.35
CA ARG A 114 -2.75 -5.64 -14.77
C ARG A 114 -1.26 -5.47 -15.11
N VAL A 115 -0.40 -5.37 -14.09
CA VAL A 115 1.06 -5.35 -14.20
C VAL A 115 1.54 -6.78 -14.41
#